data_AF-A0AAP9E059-F1
#
_entry.id   AF-A0AAP9E059-F1
#
_cell.length_a   1.000
_cell.length_b   1.000
_cell.length_c   1.000
_cell.angle_alpha   90.00
_cell.angle_beta   90.00
_cell.angle_gamma   90.00
#
_symmetry.space_group_name_H-M   'P 1'
#
loop_
_entity.id
_entity.type
_entity.pdbx_description
1 polymer ?
#
loop_
_entity_poly.entity_id
_entity_poly.type
_entity_poly.pdbx_seq_one_letter_code
_entity_poly.pdbx_strand_id
1 'polypeptide(L)' 'MSYKIGDEATYGGATYQCLQEHISMAGWEPLNVPALWLEK' A
#
# COMPACT_ATOMS: atom_id res chain seq x y z
N MET A 1 1.21 -9.71 7.34
CA MET A 1 -0.18 -9.22 7.27
C MET A 1 -0.52 -9.11 5.79
N SER A 2 -1.52 -9.81 5.26
CA SER A 2 -1.88 -9.65 3.84
C SER A 2 -2.80 -8.46 3.68
N TYR A 3 -2.40 -7.46 2.90
CA TYR A 3 -3.26 -6.38 2.47
C TYR A 3 -4.18 -6.84 1.35
N LYS A 4 -5.45 -6.47 1.44
CA LYS A 4 -6.44 -6.74 0.40
C LYS A 4 -6.66 -5.52 -0.49
N ILE A 5 -7.24 -5.73 -1.67
CA ILE A 5 -7.67 -4.63 -2.51
C ILE A 5 -8.67 -3.78 -1.72
N GLY A 6 -8.41 -2.47 -1.63
CA GLY A 6 -9.19 -1.52 -0.85
C GLY A 6 -8.69 -1.26 0.57
N ASP A 7 -7.69 -2.01 1.05
CA ASP A 7 -7.09 -1.80 2.37
C ASP A 7 -6.28 -0.50 2.39
N GLU A 8 -6.25 0.22 3.51
CA GLU A 8 -5.65 1.56 3.61
C GLU A 8 -4.41 1.55 4.51
N ALA A 9 -3.29 2.09 4.01
CA ALA A 9 -2.05 2.24 4.75
C ALA A 9 -1.60 3.70 4.73
N THR A 10 -1.26 4.24 5.90
CA THR A 10 -0.74 5.61 6.01
C THR A 10 0.79 5.58 6.06
N TYR A 11 1.43 6.29 5.14
CA TYR A 11 2.89 6.40 5.08
C TYR A 11 3.33 7.84 4.83
N GLY A 12 4.24 8.36 5.65
CA GLY A 12 4.75 9.73 5.49
C GLY A 12 3.69 10.84 5.60
N GLY A 13 2.53 10.56 6.19
CA GLY A 13 1.41 11.51 6.32
C GLY A 13 0.39 11.48 5.16
N ALA A 14 0.63 10.67 4.12
CA ALA A 14 -0.34 10.40 3.06
C ALA A 14 -1.00 9.03 3.28
N THR A 15 -2.26 8.91 2.87
CA THR A 15 -3.02 7.66 2.93
C THR A 15 -3.01 6.99 1.57
N TYR A 16 -2.70 5.71 1.56
CA TYR A 16 -2.61 4.91 0.35
C TYR A 16 -3.57 3.76 0.42
N GLN A 17 -4.27 3.51 -0.68
CA GLN A 17 -5.19 2.39 -0.82
C GLN A 17 -4.51 1.28 -1.62
N CYS A 18 -4.57 0.05 -1.11
CA CYS A 18 -4.12 -1.13 -1.81
C CYS A 18 -4.94 -1.37 -3.08
N LEU A 19 -4.26 -1.46 -4.21
CA LEU A 19 -4.85 -1.81 -5.50
C LEU A 19 -4.80 -3.30 -5.77
N GLN A 20 -3.82 -4.00 -5.19
CA GLN A 20 -3.61 -5.43 -5.41
C GLN A 20 -3.40 -6.16 -4.09
N GLU A 21 -4.00 -7.34 -3.98
CA GLU A 21 -3.79 -8.26 -2.84
C GLU A 21 -2.33 -8.67 -2.75
N HIS A 22 -1.71 -8.41 -1.60
CA HIS A 22 -0.29 -8.57 -1.43
C HIS A 22 0.08 -8.68 0.07
N ILE A 23 1.29 -9.12 0.38
CA ILE A 23 1.75 -9.29 1.77
C ILE A 23 2.58 -8.10 2.23
N SER A 24 2.29 -7.59 3.42
CA SER A 24 3.06 -6.54 4.08
C SER A 24 4.52 -6.98 4.23
N MET A 25 5.40 -6.43 3.40
CA MET A 25 6.82 -6.75 3.41
C MET A 25 7.65 -5.47 3.53
N ALA A 26 8.74 -5.53 4.29
CA ALA A 26 9.67 -4.41 4.41
C ALA A 26 10.24 -4.07 3.01
N GLY A 27 10.08 -2.82 2.57
CA GLY A 27 10.42 -2.35 1.23
C GLY A 27 9.24 -2.26 0.25
N TRP A 28 8.06 -2.77 0.59
CA TRP A 28 6.82 -2.55 -0.18
C TRP A 28 6.06 -1.31 0.30
N GLU A 29 6.81 -0.24 0.48
CA GLU A 29 6.25 1.06 0.81
C GLU A 29 5.57 1.63 -0.43
N PRO A 30 4.46 2.38 -0.28
CA PRO A 30 3.74 2.98 -1.40
C PRO A 30 4.64 3.79 -2.35
N LEU A 31 5.72 4.37 -1.82
CA LEU A 31 6.73 5.09 -2.61
C LEU A 31 7.57 4.18 -3.53
N ASN A 32 7.86 2.96 -3.09
CA ASN A 32 8.69 2.00 -3.81
C ASN A 32 7.87 1.20 -4.85
N VAL A 33 6.57 1.00 -4.59
CA VAL A 33 5.69 0.18 -5.42
C VAL A 33 4.36 0.89 -5.71
N PRO A 34 4.36 1.97 -6.52
CA PRO A 34 3.16 2.75 -6.87
C PRO A 34 2.14 1.94 -7.70
N ALA A 35 2.52 0.78 -8.23
CA ALA A 35 1.59 -0.13 -8.88
C ALA A 35 0.70 -0.90 -7.89
N LEU A 36 1.15 -1.09 -6.64
CA LEU A 36 0.40 -1.81 -5.60
C LEU A 36 -0.45 -0.86 -4.75
N TRP A 37 -0.11 0.43 -4.72
CA TRP A 37 -0.70 1.44 -3.84
C TRP A 37 -1.14 2.66 -4.63
N LEU A 38 -2.36 3.12 -4.36
CA LEU A 38 -2.90 4.37 -4.89
C LEU A 38 -2.90 5.42 -3.79
N GLU A 39 -2.26 6.56 -3.99
CA GLU A 39 -2.44 7.73 -3.11
C GLU A 39 -3.90 8.20 -3.17
N LYS A 40 -4.51 8.38 -2.00
CA LYS A 40 -5.84 8.94 -1.86
C LYS A 40 -5.79 10.41 -1.49
#